data_AF-A0A7M4A5F8-F1
#
_entry.id   AF-A0A7M4A5F8-F1
#
_cell.length_a   1.000
_cell.length_b   1.000
_cell.length_c   1.000
_cell.angle_alpha   90.00
_cell.angle_beta   90.00
_cell.angle_gamma   90.00
#
_symmetry.space_group_name_H-M   'P 1'
#
loop_
_entity.id
_entity.type
_entity.pdbx_description
1 polymer ?
#
loop_
_entity_poly.entity_id
_entity_poly.type
_entity_poly.pdbx_seq_one_letter_code
_entity_poly.pdbx_strand_id
1 'polypeptide(L)'
;MTEKRDPRARWLDEDPFENINNNSKTHTRARDDGNWRKPHIRVVAANSTGQPFFRVFGTQQSHKIPIHKGSIWHFSKTEVEHLSQATIAFTLALAFMSTGGIFGAISDPYQFIIGGAIYFLALTPAFVLHEIAHKIAARNYGCWAEFRASPGGLRFGVILAAVFGIVFMAPGAVMVAGHTTKSQFGKIALAGPVTNVLLWILGLGTILIGATGNSIVALIIEPWMWGNAVLGTFNMLPLGPLDGKKIKTWSEIIFYVWGIICVSLIWFNFKYLNGLIG
;
A
#
# COMPACT_ATOMS: atom_id res chain seq x y z
N MET A 1 14.70 -21.50 -31.06
CA MET A 1 15.77 -20.50 -31.20
C MET A 1 15.46 -19.37 -30.25
N THR A 2 16.16 -19.28 -29.12
CA THR A 2 16.03 -18.21 -28.13
C THR A 2 16.48 -16.90 -28.76
N GLU A 3 15.54 -16.00 -29.06
CA GLU A 3 15.85 -14.61 -29.37
C GLU A 3 16.68 -14.03 -28.22
N LYS A 4 17.96 -13.75 -28.51
CA LYS A 4 18.82 -12.99 -27.61
C LYS A 4 18.24 -11.58 -27.51
N ARG A 5 17.59 -11.32 -26.37
CA ARG A 5 17.08 -10.01 -25.95
C ARG A 5 18.15 -8.93 -26.15
N ASP A 6 17.77 -7.79 -26.74
CA ASP A 6 18.68 -6.66 -27.02
C ASP A 6 19.39 -6.23 -25.71
N PRO A 7 20.74 -6.20 -25.66
CA PRO A 7 21.48 -5.79 -24.47
C PRO A 7 21.21 -4.36 -24.02
N ARG A 8 20.66 -3.48 -24.87
CA ARG A 8 20.24 -2.12 -24.52
C ARG A 8 18.84 -2.06 -23.89
N ALA A 9 18.04 -3.12 -23.99
CA ALA A 9 16.75 -3.19 -23.32
C ALA A 9 16.89 -3.27 -21.78
N ARG A 10 18.06 -3.65 -21.27
CA ARG A 10 18.34 -3.71 -19.83
C ARG A 10 18.22 -2.34 -19.16
N TRP A 11 18.62 -1.26 -19.85
CA TRP A 11 18.51 0.11 -19.37
C TRP A 11 17.08 0.64 -19.23
N LEU A 12 16.10 -0.02 -19.87
CA LEU A 12 14.69 0.38 -19.84
C LEU A 12 13.88 -0.32 -18.74
N ASP A 13 14.41 -1.41 -18.19
CA ASP A 13 13.80 -2.24 -17.13
C ASP A 13 14.59 -2.18 -15.81
N GLU A 14 15.67 -1.40 -15.74
CA GLU A 14 16.49 -1.28 -14.54
C GLU A 14 15.72 -0.55 -13.42
N ASP A 15 15.55 -1.24 -12.29
CA ASP A 15 14.90 -0.69 -11.11
C ASP A 15 15.68 0.54 -10.61
N PRO A 16 15.07 1.74 -10.66
CA PRO A 16 15.72 2.94 -10.19
C PRO A 16 16.17 2.91 -8.73
N PHE A 17 15.51 2.11 -7.90
CA PHE A 17 15.76 2.05 -6.46
C PHE A 17 16.89 1.10 -6.07
N GLU A 18 17.26 0.14 -6.94
CA GLU A 18 18.44 -0.72 -6.73
C GLU A 18 19.76 0.07 -6.84
N ASN A 19 19.83 1.00 -7.80
CA ASN A 19 21.04 1.81 -8.05
C ASN A 19 21.34 2.82 -6.94
N ILE A 20 20.34 3.20 -6.11
CA ILE A 20 20.51 4.15 -5.01
C ILE A 20 21.34 3.55 -3.87
N ASN A 21 21.10 2.28 -3.52
CA ASN A 21 21.87 1.61 -2.47
C ASN A 21 23.33 1.38 -2.88
N ASN A 22 23.58 1.13 -4.16
CA ASN A 22 24.93 0.89 -4.70
C ASN A 22 25.74 2.19 -4.88
N ASN A 23 25.11 3.31 -5.20
CA ASN A 23 25.78 4.61 -5.35
C ASN A 23 26.20 5.27 -4.03
N SER A 24 25.85 4.68 -2.87
CA SER A 24 26.29 5.17 -1.56
C SER A 24 27.76 4.87 -1.22
N LYS A 25 28.49 4.16 -2.10
CA LYS A 25 29.89 3.75 -1.87
C LYS A 25 30.94 4.41 -2.78
N THR A 26 30.72 5.65 -3.22
CA THR A 26 31.78 6.43 -3.87
C THR A 26 32.53 7.30 -2.84
N HIS A 27 33.30 6.66 -1.96
CA HIS A 27 34.44 7.35 -1.35
C HIS A 27 35.53 7.49 -2.41
N THR A 28 35.45 8.53 -3.23
CA THR A 28 36.60 8.95 -4.04
C THR A 28 37.69 9.36 -3.04
N ARG A 29 38.82 8.64 -3.02
CA ARG A 29 40.02 9.08 -2.29
C ARG A 29 40.30 10.53 -2.69
N ALA A 30 40.41 11.40 -1.69
CA ALA A 30 40.75 12.80 -1.91
C ALA A 30 42.04 12.86 -2.72
N ARG A 31 41.95 13.51 -3.89
CA ARG A 31 43.10 13.87 -4.71
C ARG A 31 43.74 15.08 -4.03
N ASP A 32 44.98 14.92 -3.59
CA ASP A 32 45.75 15.95 -2.88
C ASP A 32 46.29 16.97 -3.90
N ASP A 33 45.36 17.69 -4.53
CA ASP A 33 45.64 18.76 -5.46
C ASP A 33 45.33 20.02 -4.66
N GLY A 34 46.37 20.69 -4.13
CA GLY A 34 46.32 21.79 -3.13
C GLY A 34 45.58 23.07 -3.52
N ASN A 35 44.48 22.98 -4.25
CA ASN A 35 43.59 24.07 -4.60
C ASN A 35 42.36 24.04 -3.69
N TRP A 36 42.44 24.77 -2.57
CA TRP A 36 41.33 24.95 -1.62
C TRP A 36 40.12 25.60 -2.30
N ARG A 37 39.16 24.78 -2.76
CA ARG A 37 37.82 25.26 -3.12
C ARG A 37 37.09 25.61 -1.84
N LYS A 38 36.62 26.86 -1.74
CA LYS A 38 35.81 27.36 -0.62
C LYS A 38 34.66 26.37 -0.33
N PRO A 39 34.44 25.96 0.94
CA PRO A 39 33.37 25.04 1.27
C PRO A 39 32.03 25.74 1.01
N HIS A 40 31.29 25.27 0.02
CA HIS A 40 29.87 25.56 -0.08
C HIS A 40 29.19 24.76 1.03
N ILE A 41 28.95 25.40 2.16
CA ILE A 41 28.18 24.82 3.26
C ILE A 41 26.75 24.63 2.75
N ARG A 42 26.46 23.46 2.19
CA ARG A 42 25.08 23.00 2.07
C ARG A 42 24.63 22.68 3.48
N VAL A 43 23.95 23.64 4.10
CA VAL A 43 23.23 23.41 5.35
C VAL A 43 22.12 22.41 5.02
N VAL A 44 22.41 21.13 5.18
CA VAL A 44 21.36 20.12 5.32
C VAL A 44 20.73 20.44 6.66
N ALA A 45 19.60 21.13 6.62
CA ALA A 45 18.77 21.35 7.80
C ALA A 45 18.36 19.98 8.33
N ALA A 46 19.13 19.48 9.29
CA ALA A 46 18.76 18.36 10.13
C ALA A 46 17.69 18.88 11.11
N ASN A 47 16.45 18.98 10.64
CA ASN A 47 15.30 19.21 11.52
C ASN A 47 14.34 18.04 11.40
N SER A 48 14.40 17.16 12.41
CA SER A 48 13.24 16.56 13.08
C SER A 48 13.75 15.47 14.02
N THR A 49 14.28 15.90 15.17
CA THR A 49 14.33 15.09 16.39
C THR A 49 12.99 14.43 16.67
N GLY A 50 12.94 13.08 16.73
CA GLY A 50 11.91 12.36 17.47
C GLY A 50 10.89 11.48 16.71
N GLN A 51 11.20 10.84 15.59
CA GLN A 51 10.22 9.93 14.94
C GLN A 51 10.80 8.60 14.42
N PRO A 52 11.10 7.62 15.31
CA PRO A 52 11.41 6.26 14.88
C PRO A 52 10.20 5.58 14.20
N PHE A 53 8.97 5.91 14.59
CA PHE A 53 7.74 5.33 14.04
C PHE A 53 7.54 5.65 12.55
N PHE A 54 7.86 6.88 12.11
CA PHE A 54 7.60 7.33 10.74
C PHE A 54 8.67 7.00 9.70
N ARG A 55 9.83 6.44 10.10
CA ARG A 55 10.83 5.88 9.16
C ARG A 55 10.38 4.56 8.53
N VAL A 56 9.49 3.82 9.19
CA VAL A 56 8.87 2.57 8.68
C VAL A 56 8.06 2.79 7.41
N PHE A 57 7.64 4.04 7.20
CA PHE A 57 6.63 4.45 6.26
C PHE A 57 7.20 5.04 4.94
N GLY A 58 8.49 4.84 4.65
CA GLY A 58 9.06 5.09 3.33
C GLY A 58 8.93 6.53 2.83
N THR A 59 9.92 7.37 3.11
CA THR A 59 10.03 8.69 2.49
C THR A 59 10.29 8.55 0.99
N GLN A 60 9.27 8.83 0.16
CA GLN A 60 9.41 8.85 -1.31
C GLN A 60 10.15 10.13 -1.74
N GLN A 61 11.40 9.97 -2.20
CA GLN A 61 12.16 11.06 -2.81
C GLN A 61 11.91 11.09 -4.32
N SER A 62 11.41 12.22 -4.82
CA SER A 62 11.25 12.50 -6.25
C SER A 62 12.62 12.53 -6.95
N HIS A 63 12.95 11.49 -7.70
CA HIS A 63 14.18 11.40 -8.48
C HIS A 63 13.90 11.37 -9.99
N LYS A 64 14.80 11.97 -10.77
CA LYS A 64 14.76 12.02 -12.24
C LYS A 64 15.22 10.69 -12.83
N ILE A 65 14.29 9.95 -13.42
CA ILE A 65 14.48 8.55 -13.86
C ILE A 65 13.70 8.34 -15.17
N PRO A 66 14.18 7.46 -16.08
CA PRO A 66 13.60 7.22 -17.40
C PRO A 66 12.10 6.94 -17.42
N ILE A 67 11.47 7.35 -18.52
CA ILE A 67 10.07 7.15 -18.84
C ILE A 67 9.82 5.66 -19.02
N HIS A 68 8.84 5.10 -18.30
CA HIS A 68 8.51 3.68 -18.43
C HIS A 68 7.93 3.41 -19.84
N LYS A 69 8.58 2.54 -20.61
CA LYS A 69 8.10 2.10 -21.94
C LYS A 69 7.47 0.69 -21.92
N GLY A 70 7.25 0.12 -20.74
CA GLY A 70 6.64 -1.21 -20.59
C GLY A 70 5.10 -1.16 -20.57
N SER A 71 4.47 -2.33 -20.65
CA SER A 71 3.02 -2.46 -20.51
C SER A 71 2.54 -1.96 -19.14
N ILE A 72 1.39 -1.29 -19.10
CA ILE A 72 0.71 -0.91 -17.85
C ILE A 72 0.48 -2.12 -16.92
N TRP A 73 0.40 -3.32 -17.48
CA TRP A 73 0.19 -4.60 -16.78
C TRP A 73 1.48 -5.35 -16.43
N HIS A 74 2.66 -4.80 -16.72
CA HIS A 74 3.91 -5.49 -16.43
C HIS A 74 4.19 -5.55 -14.92
N PHE A 75 4.40 -6.74 -14.36
CA PHE A 75 4.88 -6.91 -12.98
C PHE A 75 6.31 -7.42 -12.99
N SER A 76 7.18 -6.74 -12.24
CA SER A 76 8.56 -7.19 -12.08
C SER A 76 8.63 -8.36 -11.09
N LYS A 77 9.72 -9.14 -11.15
CA LYS A 77 9.90 -10.27 -10.23
C LYS A 77 9.94 -9.83 -8.77
N THR A 78 10.62 -8.71 -8.51
CA THR A 78 10.73 -8.10 -7.17
C THR A 78 9.37 -7.61 -6.66
N GLU A 79 8.55 -7.03 -7.55
CA GLU A 79 7.20 -6.59 -7.21
C GLU A 79 6.29 -7.77 -6.84
N VAL A 80 6.29 -8.85 -7.63
CA VAL A 80 5.51 -10.06 -7.32
C VAL A 80 5.97 -10.67 -5.99
N GLU A 81 7.28 -10.75 -5.76
CA GLU A 81 7.84 -11.26 -4.51
C GLU A 81 7.37 -10.42 -3.32
N HIS A 82 7.53 -9.11 -3.37
CA HIS A 82 7.11 -8.22 -2.31
C HIS A 82 5.59 -8.20 -2.09
N LEU A 83 4.80 -8.22 -3.16
CA LEU A 83 3.34 -8.27 -3.05
C LEU A 83 2.89 -9.60 -2.42
N SER A 84 3.56 -10.71 -2.76
CA SER A 84 3.29 -12.01 -2.14
C SER A 84 3.66 -12.02 -0.65
N GLN A 85 4.83 -11.49 -0.28
CA GLN A 85 5.26 -11.35 1.12
C GLN A 85 4.29 -10.49 1.92
N ALA A 86 3.87 -9.35 1.36
CA ALA A 86 2.92 -8.46 2.00
C ALA A 86 1.56 -9.14 2.20
N THR A 87 1.08 -9.85 1.18
CA THR A 87 -0.18 -10.59 1.22
C THR A 87 -0.16 -11.69 2.27
N ILE A 88 0.91 -12.50 2.31
CA ILE A 88 1.07 -13.58 3.29
C ILE A 88 1.12 -13.02 4.72
N ALA A 89 1.93 -11.98 4.95
CA ALA A 89 2.05 -11.37 6.26
C ALA A 89 0.73 -10.69 6.70
N PHE A 90 0.02 -10.03 5.78
CA PHE A 90 -1.30 -9.45 6.08
C PHE A 90 -2.32 -10.54 6.42
N THR A 91 -2.35 -11.64 5.66
CA THR A 91 -3.19 -12.81 5.93
C THR A 91 -2.92 -13.39 7.31
N LEU A 92 -1.64 -13.55 7.66
CA LEU A 92 -1.24 -14.06 8.95
C LEU A 92 -1.66 -13.13 10.09
N ALA A 93 -1.50 -11.81 9.92
CA ALA A 93 -1.97 -10.82 10.89
C ALA A 93 -3.50 -10.89 11.08
N LEU A 94 -4.26 -11.05 9.98
CA LEU A 94 -5.71 -11.19 10.02
C LEU A 94 -6.16 -12.49 10.70
N ALA A 95 -5.44 -13.60 10.52
CA ALA A 95 -5.70 -14.86 11.23
C ALA A 95 -5.47 -14.73 12.75
N PHE A 96 -4.45 -13.98 13.17
CA PHE A 96 -4.28 -13.67 14.60
C PHE A 96 -5.41 -12.78 15.12
N MET A 97 -5.84 -11.78 14.34
CA MET A 97 -6.98 -10.94 14.72
C MET A 97 -8.28 -11.76 14.85
N SER A 98 -8.52 -12.74 13.98
CA SER A 98 -9.73 -13.57 14.04
C SER A 98 -9.82 -14.43 15.30
N THR A 99 -8.70 -14.64 15.99
CA THR A 99 -8.64 -15.41 17.25
C THR A 99 -8.29 -14.55 18.46
N GLY A 100 -8.13 -13.23 18.29
CA GLY A 100 -7.75 -12.32 19.38
C GLY A 100 -6.28 -12.45 19.82
N GLY A 101 -5.40 -12.95 18.97
CA GLY A 101 -3.96 -13.07 19.20
C GLY A 101 -3.46 -14.51 19.33
N ILE A 102 -2.20 -14.66 19.76
CA ILE A 102 -1.48 -15.93 19.72
C ILE A 102 -2.05 -16.97 20.70
N PHE A 103 -2.49 -16.54 21.89
CA PHE A 103 -3.10 -17.45 22.85
C PHE A 103 -4.43 -18.00 22.34
N GLY A 104 -5.22 -17.14 21.69
CA GLY A 104 -6.45 -17.55 21.02
C GLY A 104 -6.18 -18.52 19.88
N ALA A 105 -5.19 -18.25 19.04
CA ALA A 105 -4.78 -19.12 17.95
C ALA A 105 -4.32 -20.51 18.42
N ILE A 106 -3.65 -20.59 19.57
CA ILE A 106 -3.25 -21.86 20.18
C ILE A 106 -4.45 -22.60 20.78
N SER A 107 -5.37 -21.87 21.43
CA SER A 107 -6.56 -22.47 22.03
C SER A 107 -7.57 -22.98 21.00
N ASP A 108 -7.69 -22.29 19.86
CA ASP A 108 -8.59 -22.67 18.77
C ASP A 108 -7.88 -22.56 17.40
N PRO A 109 -7.05 -23.57 17.06
CA PRO A 109 -6.36 -23.59 15.77
C PRO A 109 -7.31 -23.70 14.58
N TYR A 110 -8.52 -24.22 14.78
CA TYR A 110 -9.52 -24.35 13.73
C TYR A 110 -10.07 -22.98 13.33
N GLN A 111 -10.45 -22.16 14.30
CA GLN A 111 -10.88 -20.77 14.03
C GLN A 111 -9.75 -19.90 13.49
N PHE A 112 -8.51 -20.16 13.88
CA PHE A 112 -7.36 -19.48 13.28
C PHE A 112 -7.28 -19.73 11.77
N ILE A 113 -7.42 -20.98 11.33
CA ILE A 113 -7.33 -21.36 9.92
C ILE A 113 -8.56 -20.83 9.15
N ILE A 114 -9.77 -21.04 9.67
CA ILE A 114 -11.00 -20.62 8.98
C ILE A 114 -11.15 -19.11 8.96
N GLY A 115 -10.95 -18.45 10.10
CA GLY A 115 -10.96 -17.00 10.19
C GLY A 115 -9.90 -16.39 9.26
N GLY A 116 -8.68 -16.94 9.28
CA GLY A 116 -7.62 -16.57 8.34
C GLY A 116 -8.05 -16.69 6.88
N ALA A 117 -8.69 -17.79 6.48
CA ALA A 117 -9.19 -17.99 5.12
C ALA A 117 -10.31 -17.02 4.74
N ILE A 118 -11.27 -16.77 5.64
CA ILE A 118 -12.37 -15.81 5.41
C ILE A 118 -11.82 -14.40 5.25
N TYR A 119 -10.99 -13.94 6.18
CA TYR A 119 -10.38 -12.61 6.11
C TYR A 119 -9.42 -12.48 4.93
N PHE A 120 -8.70 -13.53 4.55
CA PHE A 120 -7.90 -13.55 3.33
C PHE A 120 -8.75 -13.24 2.10
N LEU A 121 -9.84 -13.98 1.92
CA LEU A 121 -10.74 -13.80 0.78
C LEU A 121 -11.42 -12.43 0.79
N ALA A 122 -11.75 -11.93 1.97
CA ALA A 122 -12.47 -10.67 2.14
C ALA A 122 -11.57 -9.42 1.98
N LEU A 123 -10.36 -9.41 2.55
CA LEU A 123 -9.53 -8.21 2.68
C LEU A 123 -8.33 -8.18 1.73
N THR A 124 -7.83 -9.33 1.26
CA THR A 124 -6.72 -9.34 0.29
C THR A 124 -7.09 -8.61 -1.00
N PRO A 125 -8.29 -8.79 -1.59
CA PRO A 125 -8.68 -8.03 -2.78
C PRO A 125 -8.71 -6.52 -2.50
N ALA A 126 -9.18 -6.10 -1.33
CA ALA A 126 -9.22 -4.70 -0.93
C ALA A 126 -7.82 -4.07 -0.91
N PHE A 127 -6.83 -4.77 -0.35
CA PHE A 127 -5.44 -4.29 -0.33
C PHE A 127 -4.76 -4.37 -1.70
N VAL A 128 -4.81 -5.53 -2.36
CA VAL A 128 -4.06 -5.77 -3.61
C VAL A 128 -4.58 -4.88 -4.74
N LEU A 129 -5.91 -4.77 -4.89
CA LEU A 129 -6.47 -3.92 -5.94
C LEU A 129 -6.24 -2.44 -5.67
N HIS A 130 -6.19 -2.02 -4.41
CA HIS A 130 -5.82 -0.65 -4.02
C HIS A 130 -4.40 -0.30 -4.48
N GLU A 131 -3.41 -1.15 -4.16
CA GLU A 131 -2.02 -0.93 -4.59
C GLU A 131 -1.88 -1.00 -6.11
N ILE A 132 -2.55 -1.96 -6.77
CA ILE A 132 -2.58 -2.05 -8.22
C ILE A 132 -3.19 -0.78 -8.85
N ALA A 133 -4.22 -0.19 -8.24
CA ALA A 133 -4.83 1.04 -8.73
C ALA A 133 -3.86 2.23 -8.69
N HIS A 134 -3.06 2.38 -7.63
CA HIS A 134 -1.99 3.38 -7.60
C HIS A 134 -0.98 3.16 -8.73
N LYS A 135 -0.56 1.91 -8.92
CA LYS A 135 0.40 1.55 -9.97
C LYS A 135 -0.15 1.87 -11.36
N ILE A 136 -1.37 1.43 -11.67
CA ILE A 136 -2.00 1.65 -12.98
C ILE A 136 -2.16 3.16 -13.21
N ALA A 137 -2.66 3.91 -12.21
CA ALA A 137 -2.80 5.36 -12.32
C ALA A 137 -1.44 6.05 -12.58
N ALA A 138 -0.38 5.64 -11.91
CA ALA A 138 0.96 6.19 -12.10
C ALA A 138 1.51 5.89 -13.51
N ARG A 139 1.33 4.65 -13.99
CA ARG A 139 1.78 4.25 -15.33
C ARG A 139 0.99 4.93 -16.44
N ASN A 140 -0.29 5.20 -16.22
CA ASN A 140 -1.11 6.01 -17.15
C ASN A 140 -0.55 7.43 -17.32
N TYR A 141 0.16 7.96 -16.32
CA TYR A 141 0.88 9.24 -16.41
C TYR A 141 2.33 9.10 -16.91
N GLY A 142 2.73 7.93 -17.42
CA GLY A 142 4.08 7.68 -17.95
C GLY A 142 5.15 7.51 -16.87
N CYS A 143 4.77 7.35 -15.61
CA CYS A 143 5.70 7.12 -14.51
C CYS A 143 6.06 5.65 -14.41
N TRP A 144 7.28 5.38 -13.94
CA TRP A 144 7.63 4.07 -13.42
C TRP A 144 6.94 3.88 -12.07
N ALA A 145 6.35 2.71 -11.86
CA ALA A 145 5.66 2.38 -10.62
C ALA A 145 5.74 0.89 -10.33
N GLU A 146 6.15 0.56 -9.09
CA GLU A 146 6.21 -0.81 -8.57
C GLU A 146 5.90 -0.85 -7.08
N PHE A 147 5.17 -1.87 -6.65
CA PHE A 147 4.96 -2.15 -5.24
C PHE A 147 6.24 -2.61 -4.55
N ARG A 148 6.54 -2.03 -3.38
CA ARG A 148 7.65 -2.44 -2.51
C ARG A 148 7.14 -2.69 -1.10
N ALA A 149 7.36 -3.91 -0.62
CA ALA A 149 7.01 -4.29 0.74
C ALA A 149 7.94 -3.59 1.74
N SER A 150 7.42 -3.29 2.94
CA SER A 150 8.21 -2.79 4.07
C SER A 150 8.44 -3.94 5.06
N PRO A 151 9.61 -4.60 5.08
CA PRO A 151 9.86 -5.72 5.98
C PRO A 151 9.65 -5.35 7.46
N GLY A 152 9.97 -4.11 7.84
CA GLY A 152 9.72 -3.59 9.18
C GLY A 152 8.23 -3.44 9.48
N GLY A 153 7.46 -2.89 8.54
CA GLY A 153 6.01 -2.73 8.67
C GLY A 153 5.27 -4.07 8.73
N LEU A 154 5.68 -5.04 7.91
CA LEU A 154 5.13 -6.40 7.93
C LEU A 154 5.38 -7.10 9.26
N ARG A 155 6.63 -7.10 9.75
CA ARG A 155 6.99 -7.73 11.02
C ARG A 155 6.26 -7.09 12.19
N PHE A 156 6.25 -5.76 12.24
CA PHE A 156 5.53 -5.02 13.29
C PHE A 156 4.05 -5.38 13.29
N GLY A 157 3.40 -5.38 12.11
CA GLY A 157 2.00 -5.72 11.96
C GLY A 157 1.64 -7.11 12.46
N VAL A 158 2.41 -8.12 12.04
CA VAL A 158 2.19 -9.51 12.46
C VAL A 158 2.40 -9.67 13.97
N ILE A 159 3.45 -9.07 14.53
CA ILE A 159 3.71 -9.14 15.97
C ILE A 159 2.59 -8.44 16.76
N LEU A 160 2.16 -7.26 16.32
CA LEU A 160 1.08 -6.53 16.97
C LEU A 160 -0.22 -7.34 16.97
N ALA A 161 -0.56 -7.95 15.83
CA ALA A 161 -1.73 -8.82 15.73
C ALA A 161 -1.59 -10.07 16.60
N ALA A 162 -0.41 -10.69 16.66
CA ALA A 162 -0.17 -11.84 17.52
C ALA A 162 -0.28 -11.50 19.02
N VAL A 163 0.14 -10.31 19.45
CA VAL A 163 0.11 -9.93 20.87
C VAL A 163 -1.24 -9.40 21.31
N PHE A 164 -1.87 -8.56 20.48
CA PHE A 164 -3.07 -7.81 20.88
C PHE A 164 -4.33 -8.18 20.10
N GLY A 165 -4.24 -9.04 19.08
CA GLY A 165 -5.36 -9.35 18.21
C GLY A 165 -5.80 -8.17 17.33
N ILE A 166 -4.97 -7.13 17.19
CA ILE A 166 -5.30 -5.92 16.43
C ILE A 166 -4.36 -5.81 15.22
N VAL A 167 -4.92 -5.62 14.03
CA VAL A 167 -4.12 -5.38 12.82
C VAL A 167 -3.95 -3.89 12.60
N PHE A 168 -2.71 -3.44 12.75
CA PHE A 168 -2.26 -2.13 12.29
C PHE A 168 -0.90 -2.31 11.62
N MET A 169 -0.85 -2.19 10.30
CA MET A 169 0.36 -2.46 9.55
C MET A 169 0.51 -1.61 8.30
N ALA A 170 1.76 -1.33 7.96
CA ALA A 170 2.16 -0.68 6.73
C ALA A 170 2.79 -1.75 5.82
N PRO A 171 2.00 -2.43 4.96
CA PRO A 171 2.50 -3.57 4.20
C PRO A 171 3.60 -3.18 3.22
N GLY A 172 3.50 -1.98 2.65
CA GLY A 172 4.42 -1.45 1.67
C GLY A 172 3.86 -0.17 1.09
N ALA A 173 4.41 0.23 -0.05
CA ALA A 173 3.86 1.30 -0.86
C ALA A 173 4.24 1.08 -2.33
N VAL A 174 3.39 1.54 -3.26
CA VAL A 174 3.80 1.72 -4.65
C VAL A 174 4.79 2.88 -4.75
N MET A 175 6.02 2.55 -5.12
CA MET A 175 7.09 3.50 -5.39
C MET A 175 6.91 4.07 -6.78
N VAL A 176 6.67 5.38 -6.88
CA VAL A 176 6.48 6.07 -8.15
C VAL A 176 7.70 6.93 -8.46
N ALA A 177 8.29 6.71 -9.63
CA ALA A 177 9.41 7.51 -10.14
C ALA A 177 9.03 8.10 -11.51
N GLY A 178 9.10 9.42 -11.62
CA GLY A 178 8.72 10.13 -12.83
C GLY A 178 8.36 11.60 -12.55
N HIS A 179 8.19 12.37 -13.62
CA HIS A 179 7.77 13.76 -13.50
C HIS A 179 6.25 13.83 -13.41
N THR A 180 5.73 14.02 -12.20
CA THR A 180 4.29 14.24 -11.97
C THR A 180 4.04 15.68 -11.50
N THR A 181 2.96 16.27 -11.99
CA THR A 181 2.40 17.49 -11.39
C THR A 181 1.77 17.15 -10.03
N LYS A 182 1.62 18.15 -9.15
CA LYS A 182 0.89 17.97 -7.87
C LYS A 182 -0.50 17.36 -8.08
N SER A 183 -1.18 17.73 -9.17
CA SER A 183 -2.49 17.21 -9.54
C SER A 183 -2.46 15.73 -9.93
N GLN A 184 -1.51 15.33 -10.77
CA GLN A 184 -1.34 13.92 -11.13
C GLN A 184 -0.97 13.08 -9.91
N PHE A 185 -0.06 13.56 -9.06
CA PHE A 185 0.32 12.85 -7.84
C PHE A 185 -0.86 12.66 -6.87
N GLY A 186 -1.70 13.69 -6.70
CA GLY A 186 -2.93 13.58 -5.92
C GLY A 186 -3.95 12.60 -6.52
N LYS A 187 -4.10 12.57 -7.85
CA LYS A 187 -4.98 11.60 -8.54
C LYS A 187 -4.48 10.16 -8.41
N ILE A 188 -3.17 9.94 -8.49
CA ILE A 188 -2.56 8.63 -8.24
C ILE A 188 -2.88 8.17 -6.82
N ALA A 189 -2.70 9.05 -5.82
CA ALA A 189 -3.03 8.76 -4.43
C ALA A 189 -4.53 8.52 -4.22
N LEU A 190 -5.40 9.20 -4.96
CA LEU A 190 -6.84 9.00 -4.87
C LEU A 190 -7.31 7.65 -5.45
N ALA A 191 -6.56 7.06 -6.39
CA ALA A 191 -6.95 5.81 -7.07
C ALA A 191 -7.13 4.62 -6.11
N GLY A 192 -6.34 4.55 -5.03
CA GLY A 192 -6.47 3.53 -3.99
C GLY A 192 -7.82 3.63 -3.27
N PRO A 193 -8.11 4.75 -2.56
CA PRO A 193 -9.41 4.96 -1.89
C PRO A 193 -10.62 4.78 -2.81
N VAL A 194 -10.55 5.22 -4.07
CA VAL A 194 -11.61 5.00 -5.06
C VAL A 194 -11.89 3.50 -5.25
N THR A 195 -10.84 2.68 -5.39
CA THR A 195 -10.97 1.22 -5.55
C THR A 195 -11.66 0.57 -4.36
N ASN A 196 -11.32 0.98 -3.13
CA ASN A 196 -11.99 0.49 -1.93
C ASN A 196 -13.48 0.84 -1.91
N VAL A 197 -13.83 2.07 -2.27
CA VAL A 197 -15.24 2.49 -2.37
C VAL A 197 -15.97 1.65 -3.42
N LEU A 198 -15.36 1.39 -4.58
CA LEU A 198 -15.96 0.56 -5.63
C LEU A 198 -16.17 -0.89 -5.17
N LEU A 199 -15.17 -1.49 -4.51
CA LEU A 199 -15.29 -2.84 -3.96
C LEU A 199 -16.36 -2.92 -2.87
N TRP A 200 -16.50 -1.88 -2.05
CA TRP A 200 -17.60 -1.77 -1.10
C TRP A 200 -18.96 -1.73 -1.81
N ILE A 201 -19.10 -0.93 -2.87
CA ILE A 201 -20.34 -0.85 -3.67
C ILE A 201 -20.67 -2.21 -4.30
N LEU A 202 -19.66 -2.93 -4.81
CA LEU A 202 -19.85 -4.29 -5.31
C LEU A 202 -20.35 -5.23 -4.22
N GLY A 203 -19.80 -5.13 -3.01
CA GLY A 203 -20.26 -5.91 -1.86
C GLY A 203 -21.71 -5.60 -1.49
N LEU A 204 -22.09 -4.31 -1.47
CA LEU A 204 -23.48 -3.90 -1.28
C LEU A 204 -24.39 -4.47 -2.38
N GLY A 205 -23.95 -4.41 -3.63
CA GLY A 205 -24.67 -5.00 -4.76
C GLY A 205 -24.92 -6.50 -4.58
N THR A 206 -23.91 -7.25 -4.10
CA THR A 206 -24.03 -8.68 -3.77
C THR A 206 -25.09 -8.94 -2.69
N ILE A 207 -25.19 -8.06 -1.69
CA ILE A 207 -26.23 -8.15 -0.65
C ILE A 207 -27.62 -7.87 -1.26
N LEU A 208 -27.75 -6.82 -2.06
CA LEU A 208 -29.04 -6.39 -2.62
C LEU A 208 -29.64 -7.38 -3.63
N ILE A 209 -28.83 -8.20 -4.30
CA ILE A 209 -29.31 -9.29 -5.17
C ILE A 209 -29.69 -10.56 -4.40
N GLY A 210 -29.60 -10.56 -3.06
CA GLY A 210 -29.99 -11.69 -2.21
C GLY A 210 -28.96 -12.83 -2.15
N ALA A 211 -27.72 -12.60 -2.55
CA ALA A 211 -26.68 -13.64 -2.53
C ALA A 211 -26.27 -14.07 -1.10
N THR A 212 -26.63 -13.27 -0.09
CA THR A 212 -26.43 -13.57 1.34
C THR A 212 -27.25 -14.74 1.85
N GLY A 213 -28.25 -15.24 1.09
CA GLY A 213 -28.93 -16.50 1.41
C GLY A 213 -27.98 -17.72 1.44
N ASN A 214 -26.81 -17.62 0.81
CA ASN A 214 -25.73 -18.60 0.96
C ASN A 214 -24.87 -18.26 2.19
N SER A 215 -24.78 -19.19 3.15
CA SER A 215 -24.04 -18.98 4.41
C SER A 215 -22.55 -18.64 4.21
N ILE A 216 -21.90 -19.17 3.17
CA ILE A 216 -20.49 -18.86 2.88
C ILE A 216 -20.35 -17.43 2.38
N VAL A 217 -21.28 -16.97 1.53
CA VAL A 217 -21.29 -15.59 1.04
C VAL A 217 -21.54 -14.63 2.20
N ALA A 218 -22.50 -14.93 3.07
CA ALA A 218 -22.77 -14.12 4.27
C ALA A 218 -21.53 -13.99 5.18
N LEU A 219 -20.77 -15.08 5.37
CA LEU A 219 -19.54 -15.07 6.17
C LEU A 219 -18.42 -14.21 5.58
N ILE A 220 -18.34 -14.08 4.25
CA ILE A 220 -17.28 -13.31 3.57
C ILE A 220 -17.71 -11.86 3.35
N ILE A 221 -18.99 -11.61 3.10
CA ILE A 221 -19.47 -10.29 2.67
C ILE A 221 -19.39 -9.27 3.80
N GLU A 222 -19.65 -9.68 5.05
CA GLU A 222 -19.52 -8.79 6.21
C GLU A 222 -18.09 -8.27 6.37
N PRO A 223 -17.04 -9.13 6.48
CA PRO A 223 -15.67 -8.65 6.55
C PRO A 223 -15.21 -7.96 5.26
N TRP A 224 -15.77 -8.28 4.10
CA TRP A 224 -15.50 -7.56 2.84
C TRP A 224 -15.95 -6.11 2.91
N MET A 225 -17.19 -5.89 3.36
CA MET A 225 -17.78 -4.56 3.53
C MET A 225 -17.02 -3.74 4.57
N TRP A 226 -16.68 -4.35 5.71
CA TRP A 226 -15.88 -3.69 6.74
C TRP A 226 -14.46 -3.39 6.28
N GLY A 227 -13.78 -4.37 5.68
CA GLY A 227 -12.42 -4.26 5.21
C GLY A 227 -12.24 -3.12 4.21
N ASN A 228 -13.12 -3.04 3.21
CA ASN A 228 -13.07 -1.97 2.21
C ASN A 228 -13.33 -0.59 2.81
N ALA A 229 -14.35 -0.45 3.67
CA ALA A 229 -14.66 0.83 4.33
C ALA A 229 -13.53 1.30 5.25
N VAL A 230 -12.97 0.39 6.06
CA VAL A 230 -11.89 0.69 7.00
C VAL A 230 -10.59 1.02 6.27
N LEU A 231 -10.16 0.20 5.31
CA LEU A 231 -8.92 0.45 4.55
C LEU A 231 -9.02 1.76 3.73
N GLY A 232 -10.18 2.03 3.12
CA GLY A 232 -10.40 3.29 2.40
C GLY A 232 -10.34 4.50 3.33
N THR A 233 -11.01 4.44 4.48
CA THR A 233 -11.00 5.52 5.48
C THR A 233 -9.63 5.72 6.09
N PHE A 234 -8.94 4.64 6.43
CA PHE A 234 -7.60 4.69 7.02
C PHE A 234 -6.60 5.35 6.07
N ASN A 235 -6.62 4.98 4.79
CA ASN A 235 -5.76 5.62 3.80
C ASN A 235 -6.12 7.09 3.54
N MET A 236 -7.32 7.55 3.87
CA MET A 236 -7.70 8.96 3.82
C MET A 236 -7.19 9.78 5.02
N LEU A 237 -6.55 9.20 6.03
CA LEU A 237 -5.96 9.98 7.12
C LEU A 237 -4.78 10.85 6.61
N PRO A 238 -4.67 12.13 7.01
CA PRO A 238 -3.64 13.04 6.52
C PRO A 238 -2.29 12.86 7.25
N LEU A 239 -1.86 11.61 7.45
CA LEU A 239 -0.71 11.25 8.28
C LEU A 239 0.33 10.42 7.50
N GLY A 240 1.60 10.57 7.88
CA GLY A 240 2.67 9.67 7.43
C GLY A 240 2.75 9.54 5.90
N PRO A 241 2.70 8.31 5.35
CA PRO A 241 2.73 8.05 3.91
C PRO A 241 1.35 7.74 3.32
N LEU A 242 0.30 7.79 4.13
CA LEU A 242 -1.07 7.48 3.74
C LEU A 242 -1.50 8.44 2.62
N ASP A 243 -2.40 7.96 1.77
CA ASP A 243 -2.77 8.68 0.55
C ASP A 243 -3.48 10.00 0.83
N GLY A 244 -4.23 10.08 1.93
CA GLY A 244 -4.93 11.27 2.39
C GLY A 244 -4.00 12.47 2.52
N LYS A 245 -2.75 12.27 2.95
CA LYS A 245 -1.76 13.34 3.02
C LYS A 245 -1.42 13.89 1.63
N LYS A 246 -1.23 13.01 0.65
CA LYS A 246 -0.93 13.35 -0.74
C LYS A 246 -2.12 14.05 -1.40
N ILE A 247 -3.33 13.53 -1.17
CA ILE A 247 -4.59 14.09 -1.69
C ILE A 247 -4.84 15.49 -1.10
N LYS A 248 -4.67 15.66 0.22
CA LYS A 248 -4.82 16.97 0.88
C LYS A 248 -3.83 18.00 0.36
N THR A 249 -2.59 17.59 0.11
CA THR A 249 -1.55 18.46 -0.49
C THR A 249 -1.90 18.89 -1.91
N TRP A 250 -2.66 18.07 -2.65
CA TRP A 250 -3.16 18.40 -3.97
C TRP A 250 -4.40 19.32 -3.90
N SER A 251 -5.42 18.93 -3.15
CA SER A 251 -6.66 19.68 -3.00
C SER A 251 -7.37 19.32 -1.70
N GLU A 252 -7.59 20.32 -0.84
CA GLU A 252 -8.33 20.13 0.40
C GLU A 252 -9.80 19.75 0.17
N ILE A 253 -10.43 20.32 -0.87
CA ILE A 253 -11.82 20.02 -1.22
C ILE A 253 -11.97 18.53 -1.55
N ILE A 254 -11.11 18.01 -2.43
CA ILE A 254 -11.15 16.59 -2.84
C ILE A 254 -10.87 15.69 -1.64
N PHE A 255 -9.92 16.09 -0.78
CA PHE A 255 -9.63 15.37 0.45
C PHE A 255 -10.86 15.24 1.36
N TYR A 256 -11.56 16.34 1.65
CA TYR A 256 -12.73 16.30 2.53
C TYR A 256 -13.91 15.56 1.88
N VAL A 257 -14.16 15.74 0.58
CA VAL A 257 -15.23 15.03 -0.14
C VAL A 257 -15.02 13.52 -0.05
N TRP A 258 -13.83 13.03 -0.39
CA TRP A 258 -13.55 11.59 -0.33
C TRP A 258 -13.44 11.08 1.10
N GLY A 259 -12.96 11.90 2.05
CA GLY A 259 -12.96 11.56 3.46
C GLY A 259 -14.37 11.35 4.00
N ILE A 260 -15.31 12.23 3.65
CA ILE A 260 -16.73 12.09 4.01
C ILE A 260 -17.32 10.84 3.37
N ILE A 261 -17.04 10.55 2.09
CA ILE A 261 -17.49 9.32 1.43
C ILE A 261 -17.00 8.09 2.21
N CYS A 262 -15.70 7.96 2.48
CA CYS A 262 -15.16 6.80 3.17
C CYS A 262 -15.72 6.65 4.60
N VAL A 263 -15.81 7.74 5.37
CA VAL A 263 -16.42 7.72 6.72
C VAL A 263 -17.90 7.35 6.67
N SER A 264 -18.64 7.80 5.65
CA SER A 264 -20.05 7.45 5.48
C SER A 264 -20.25 5.95 5.22
N LEU A 265 -19.30 5.25 4.60
CA LEU A 265 -19.35 3.80 4.43
C LEU A 265 -19.24 3.07 5.78
N ILE A 266 -18.36 3.55 6.66
CA ILE A 266 -18.24 3.01 8.03
C ILE A 266 -19.55 3.22 8.79
N TRP A 267 -20.10 4.45 8.73
CA TRP A 267 -21.39 4.76 9.36
C TRP A 267 -22.52 3.89 8.81
N PHE A 268 -22.58 3.70 7.49
CA PHE A 268 -23.56 2.82 6.86
C PHE A 268 -23.41 1.39 7.38
N ASN A 269 -22.19 0.85 7.43
CA ASN A 269 -21.95 -0.50 7.91
C ASN A 269 -22.44 -0.66 9.36
N PHE A 270 -22.13 0.29 10.24
CA PHE A 270 -22.59 0.28 11.63
C PHE A 270 -24.12 0.32 11.77
N LYS A 271 -24.82 1.04 10.88
CA LYS A 271 -26.27 1.28 11.01
C LYS A 271 -27.14 0.27 10.29
N TYR A 272 -26.71 -0.20 9.12
CA TYR A 272 -27.59 -0.93 8.20
C TYR A 272 -27.09 -2.33 7.87
N LEU A 273 -25.79 -2.62 7.92
CA LEU A 273 -25.24 -3.88 7.41
C LEU A 273 -25.84 -5.11 8.09
N ASN A 274 -25.93 -5.09 9.42
CA ASN A 274 -26.48 -6.21 10.19
C ASN A 274 -27.94 -6.50 9.84
N GLY A 275 -28.72 -5.47 9.51
CA GLY A 275 -30.12 -5.63 9.09
C GLY A 275 -30.30 -6.04 7.63
N LEU A 276 -29.24 -6.03 6.82
CA LEU A 276 -29.27 -6.43 5.41
C LEU A 276 -28.72 -7.85 5.19
N ILE A 277 -27.87 -8.35 6.07
CA ILE A 277 -27.29 -9.70 5.99
C ILE A 277 -28.14 -10.73 6.77
N GLY A 278 -28.91 -10.27 7.78
CA GLY A 278 -29.80 -11.09 8.61
C GLY A 278 -31.19 -11.30 8.05
#